data_AF-X0L5K5-F1
#
_entry.id   AF-X0L5K5-F1
#
_cell.length_a   1.000
_cell.length_b   1.000
_cell.length_c   1.000
_cell.angle_alpha   90.00
_cell.angle_beta   90.00
_cell.angle_gamma   90.00
#
_symmetry.space_group_name_H-M   'P 1'
#
loop_
_entity.id
_entity.type
_entity.pdbx_description
1 polymer ?
#
loop_
_entity_poly.entity_id
_entity_poly.type
_entity_poly.pdbx_seq_one_letter_code
_entity_poly.pdbx_strand_id
1 'polypeptide(L)'
;MSQQKMIESSASGQKKTVVSTRNCVVFSGNCGPIIASSNETFGTSVKLSSKLALLGPSDTNPFFGFWIQFPLGKTQADNEECGFGVKHQYDANAGSVRAVDQHTIRVRFPLGGTQLSVTEAPKSLVDRFPDVKSKDKRSVLTVSVSAPISVFGFGVPFQSPDAEVNAWVNDNQPIGDGTDLQTFLKQTVFTFLLNEKVVDVQKRFDPKQLPGLFSYPYSTDQSWDNYGRLGEDARTVKGHQFVPQFEHRNDLNHVTAVVQGVAQDALWLQDRSEEIYFYRFPGYFVTNPGRSMLLVVPLTQTFRKDNQTAWRRLTKDGLLKVVLLDWEDPEEIHCKWDARIVENPGGLPALKDHPTDPFELVMFVRPIPSDKEDAEDPLKIIKTFDDRSAANRALAKDKKQ
;
A
#
# COMPACT_ATOMS: atom_id res chain seq x y z
N MET A 1 45.66 9.09 5.09
CA MET A 1 45.11 7.88 4.44
C MET A 1 43.63 8.10 4.23
N SER A 2 43.25 8.35 2.97
CA SER A 2 41.90 8.66 2.54
C SER A 2 41.15 7.36 2.30
N GLN A 3 40.06 7.09 3.04
CA GLN A 3 39.14 6.01 2.73
C GLN A 3 37.86 6.58 2.13
N GLN A 4 37.84 6.41 0.81
CA GLN A 4 36.74 6.47 -0.13
C GLN A 4 35.57 5.62 0.38
N LYS A 5 34.45 6.26 0.77
CA LYS A 5 33.20 5.56 1.03
C LYS A 5 32.39 5.59 -0.26
N MET A 6 32.34 4.45 -0.95
CA MET A 6 31.36 4.17 -2.00
C MET A 6 29.97 4.35 -1.40
N ILE A 7 29.29 5.42 -1.80
CA ILE A 7 27.84 5.49 -1.74
C ILE A 7 27.40 5.05 -3.13
N GLU A 8 27.20 3.74 -3.30
CA GLU A 8 26.37 3.24 -4.39
C GLU A 8 24.95 3.72 -4.14
N SER A 9 24.65 4.87 -4.74
CA SER A 9 23.30 5.32 -5.02
C SER A 9 22.63 4.24 -5.87
N SER A 10 21.82 3.39 -5.24
CA SER A 10 20.87 2.54 -5.93
C SER A 10 19.83 3.44 -6.61
N ALA A 11 20.16 3.83 -7.84
CA ALA A 11 19.27 4.54 -8.72
C ALA A 11 18.05 3.65 -8.99
N SER A 12 16.99 3.87 -8.22
CA SER A 12 15.62 3.50 -8.57
C SER A 12 15.29 4.21 -9.88
N GLY A 13 15.63 3.58 -11.00
CA GLY A 13 15.14 3.97 -12.31
C GLY A 13 13.62 3.80 -12.30
N GLN A 14 12.89 4.90 -12.07
CA GLN A 14 11.46 4.95 -12.34
C GLN A 14 11.26 4.63 -13.82
N LYS A 15 10.96 3.37 -14.13
CA LYS A 15 10.58 2.96 -15.48
C LYS A 15 9.36 3.76 -15.88
N LYS A 16 9.44 4.42 -17.04
CA LYS A 16 8.38 5.23 -17.63
C LYS A 16 7.08 4.41 -17.69
N THR A 17 6.05 4.87 -17.00
CA THR A 17 4.72 4.25 -17.01
C THR A 17 4.19 4.20 -18.44
N VAL A 18 3.90 3.00 -18.95
CA VAL A 18 3.31 2.83 -20.28
C VAL A 18 1.80 2.94 -20.12
N VAL A 19 1.17 3.95 -20.72
CA VAL A 19 -0.29 4.08 -20.71
C VAL A 19 -0.77 4.41 -22.12
N SER A 20 -1.49 3.48 -22.72
CA SER A 20 -2.13 3.67 -24.01
C SER A 20 -3.54 3.08 -23.99
N THR A 21 -4.53 3.95 -24.14
CA THR A 21 -5.94 3.56 -24.26
C THR A 21 -6.54 4.21 -25.49
N ARG A 22 -7.29 3.44 -26.29
CA ARG A 22 -7.96 3.92 -27.49
C ARG A 22 -9.35 3.34 -27.63
N ASN A 23 -10.28 4.20 -28.04
CA ASN A 23 -11.57 3.73 -28.54
C ASN A 23 -11.34 2.85 -29.77
N CYS A 24 -12.02 1.73 -29.81
CA CYS A 24 -11.93 0.78 -30.92
C CYS A 24 -13.32 0.24 -31.26
N VAL A 25 -13.44 -0.34 -32.45
CA VAL A 25 -14.55 -1.26 -32.76
C VAL A 25 -14.09 -2.67 -32.46
N VAL A 26 -14.90 -3.45 -31.77
CA VAL A 26 -14.68 -4.88 -31.50
C VAL A 26 -15.62 -5.67 -32.39
N PHE A 27 -15.09 -6.63 -33.13
CA PHE A 27 -15.89 -7.49 -33.99
C PHE A 27 -16.00 -8.91 -33.45
N SER A 28 -17.08 -9.58 -33.85
CA SER A 28 -17.13 -11.04 -33.80
C SER A 28 -16.36 -11.62 -34.99
N GLY A 29 -15.47 -12.58 -34.73
CA GLY A 29 -14.68 -13.26 -35.75
C GLY A 29 -13.70 -12.31 -36.48
N ASN A 30 -13.48 -12.56 -37.77
CA ASN A 30 -12.57 -11.77 -38.59
C ASN A 30 -13.29 -10.55 -39.21
N CYS A 31 -13.37 -9.45 -38.47
CA CYS A 31 -14.05 -8.22 -38.90
C CYS A 31 -15.54 -8.41 -39.26
N GLY A 32 -16.24 -9.34 -38.60
CA GLY A 32 -17.65 -9.65 -38.83
C GLY A 32 -18.62 -8.61 -38.22
N PRO A 33 -19.73 -9.07 -37.60
CA PRO A 33 -20.66 -8.20 -36.87
C PRO A 33 -19.96 -7.40 -35.75
N ILE A 34 -20.45 -6.19 -35.48
CA ILE A 34 -19.90 -5.31 -34.43
C ILE A 34 -20.49 -5.73 -33.08
N ILE A 35 -19.62 -6.06 -32.13
CA ILE A 35 -20.01 -6.37 -30.75
C ILE A 35 -20.08 -5.08 -29.92
N ALA A 36 -19.06 -4.23 -30.03
CA ALA A 36 -18.96 -2.99 -29.27
C ALA A 36 -18.19 -1.93 -30.06
N SER A 37 -18.50 -0.66 -29.81
CA SER A 37 -17.87 0.47 -30.50
C SER A 37 -18.02 1.77 -29.72
N SER A 38 -17.11 2.72 -29.95
CA SER A 38 -17.38 4.12 -29.58
C SER A 38 -18.21 4.78 -30.68
N ASN A 39 -19.51 4.94 -30.42
CA ASN A 39 -20.45 5.60 -31.34
C ASN A 39 -19.95 6.99 -31.78
N GLU A 40 -19.42 7.79 -30.84
CA GLU A 40 -18.86 9.11 -31.15
C GLU A 40 -17.64 9.04 -32.09
N THR A 41 -16.78 8.04 -31.91
CA THR A 41 -15.53 7.93 -32.68
C THR A 41 -15.77 7.30 -34.05
N PHE A 42 -16.70 6.34 -34.12
CA PHE A 42 -16.91 5.49 -35.30
C PHE A 42 -18.23 5.72 -36.04
N GLY A 43 -19.09 6.61 -35.56
CA GLY A 43 -20.40 6.88 -36.18
C GLY A 43 -21.34 5.67 -36.15
N THR A 44 -21.21 4.81 -35.13
CA THR A 44 -22.04 3.61 -34.95
C THR A 44 -23.24 3.91 -34.05
N SER A 45 -24.22 2.99 -34.07
CA SER A 45 -25.41 3.03 -33.20
C SER A 45 -25.48 1.84 -32.24
N VAL A 46 -24.34 1.20 -31.95
CA VAL A 46 -24.30 0.03 -31.07
C VAL A 46 -24.45 0.44 -29.61
N LYS A 47 -24.99 -0.45 -28.79
CA LYS A 47 -25.31 -0.16 -27.38
C LYS A 47 -24.11 -0.29 -26.43
N LEU A 48 -23.09 -1.07 -26.82
CA LEU A 48 -21.92 -1.36 -26.01
C LEU A 48 -20.72 -0.52 -26.45
N SER A 49 -20.00 0.08 -25.50
CA SER A 49 -18.76 0.81 -25.80
C SER A 49 -17.51 -0.02 -25.56
N SER A 50 -16.44 0.28 -26.29
CA SER A 50 -15.19 -0.49 -26.21
C SER A 50 -13.93 0.35 -26.29
N LYS A 51 -12.91 -0.14 -25.57
CA LYS A 51 -11.57 0.45 -25.54
C LYS A 51 -10.51 -0.66 -25.59
N LEU A 52 -9.47 -0.46 -26.38
CA LEU A 52 -8.24 -1.24 -26.34
C LEU A 52 -7.26 -0.54 -25.39
N ALA A 53 -6.56 -1.32 -24.55
CA ALA A 53 -5.63 -0.76 -23.57
C ALA A 53 -4.34 -1.57 -23.45
N LEU A 54 -3.22 -0.83 -23.33
CA LEU A 54 -1.90 -1.29 -22.95
C LEU A 54 -1.44 -0.44 -21.76
N LEU A 55 -1.37 -1.04 -20.58
CA LEU A 55 -1.06 -0.37 -19.31
C LEU A 55 0.11 -1.09 -18.63
N GLY A 56 1.16 -0.35 -18.33
CA GLY A 56 2.29 -0.75 -17.48
C GLY A 56 2.39 0.18 -16.27
N PRO A 57 1.41 0.13 -15.35
CA PRO A 57 1.46 0.85 -14.07
C PRO A 57 2.62 0.37 -13.19
N SER A 58 3.07 1.23 -12.28
CA SER A 58 3.99 0.83 -11.20
C SER A 58 3.27 -0.05 -10.18
N ASP A 59 4.03 -0.94 -9.53
CA ASP A 59 3.59 -1.75 -8.38
C ASP A 59 2.37 -2.65 -8.59
N THR A 60 2.05 -2.95 -9.84
CA THR A 60 0.98 -3.88 -10.19
C THR A 60 1.22 -4.52 -11.54
N ASN A 61 0.46 -5.57 -11.83
CA ASN A 61 0.66 -6.31 -13.07
C ASN A 61 0.32 -5.43 -14.29
N PRO A 62 1.14 -5.52 -15.35
CA PRO A 62 0.79 -4.88 -16.60
C PRO A 62 -0.47 -5.53 -17.20
N PHE A 63 -1.20 -4.73 -17.99
CA PHE A 63 -2.42 -5.08 -18.66
C PHE A 63 -2.26 -4.86 -20.16
N PHE A 64 -2.53 -5.90 -20.94
CA PHE A 64 -2.80 -5.76 -22.36
C PHE A 64 -4.12 -6.45 -22.66
N GLY A 65 -5.04 -5.75 -23.31
CA GLY A 65 -6.40 -6.24 -23.44
C GLY A 65 -7.37 -5.19 -23.91
N PHE A 66 -8.65 -5.48 -23.75
CA PHE A 66 -9.73 -4.57 -24.12
C PHE A 66 -10.86 -4.61 -23.10
N TRP A 67 -11.70 -3.58 -23.14
CA TRP A 67 -12.84 -3.41 -22.28
C TRP A 67 -14.10 -3.38 -23.14
N ILE A 68 -15.15 -4.04 -22.67
CA ILE A 68 -16.52 -3.86 -23.14
C ILE A 68 -17.31 -3.24 -22.00
N GLN A 69 -18.04 -2.17 -22.28
CA GLN A 69 -18.80 -1.42 -21.30
C GLN A 69 -20.28 -1.49 -21.63
N PHE A 70 -21.06 -1.90 -20.64
CA PHE A 70 -22.49 -2.12 -20.70
C PHE A 70 -23.19 -0.99 -19.94
N PRO A 71 -24.21 -0.34 -20.53
CA PRO A 71 -24.91 0.76 -19.86
C PRO A 71 -25.70 0.25 -18.65
N LEU A 72 -25.58 0.96 -17.53
CA LEU A 72 -26.39 0.78 -16.32
C LEU A 72 -27.46 1.89 -16.15
N GLY A 73 -27.40 2.92 -17.00
CA GLY A 73 -28.20 4.14 -16.83
C GLY A 73 -27.54 5.15 -15.89
N LYS A 74 -27.76 6.44 -16.13
CA LYS A 74 -27.04 7.52 -15.42
C LYS A 74 -27.34 7.58 -13.92
N THR A 75 -28.59 7.32 -13.54
CA THR A 75 -29.04 7.38 -12.14
C THR A 75 -29.10 6.01 -11.48
N GLN A 76 -29.09 4.92 -12.27
CA GLN A 76 -29.30 3.55 -11.80
C GLN A 76 -30.57 3.39 -10.92
N ALA A 77 -31.58 4.24 -11.12
CA ALA A 77 -32.82 4.20 -10.32
C ALA A 77 -33.52 2.84 -10.44
N ASP A 78 -33.63 2.31 -11.66
CA ASP A 78 -34.22 1.00 -11.93
C ASP A 78 -33.43 -0.14 -11.26
N ASN A 79 -32.10 -0.01 -11.16
CA ASN A 79 -31.26 -1.01 -10.49
C ASN A 79 -31.52 -1.01 -8.98
N GLU A 80 -31.65 0.16 -8.37
CA GLU A 80 -31.98 0.30 -6.95
C GLU A 80 -33.39 -0.27 -6.67
N GLU A 81 -34.38 0.09 -7.48
CA GLU A 81 -35.77 -0.39 -7.33
C GLU A 81 -35.88 -1.91 -7.49
N CYS A 82 -35.11 -2.50 -8.41
CA CYS A 82 -35.04 -3.94 -8.61
C CYS A 82 -34.15 -4.68 -7.58
N GLY A 83 -33.55 -3.99 -6.62
CA GLY A 83 -32.72 -4.59 -5.56
C GLY A 83 -31.28 -4.96 -5.97
N PHE A 84 -30.81 -4.52 -7.15
CA PHE A 84 -29.41 -4.67 -7.58
C PHE A 84 -28.48 -3.59 -7.00
N GLY A 85 -29.07 -2.47 -6.57
CA GLY A 85 -28.36 -1.35 -5.99
C GLY A 85 -27.60 -0.49 -7.00
N VAL A 86 -27.06 0.64 -6.53
CA VAL A 86 -26.18 1.51 -7.32
C VAL A 86 -24.75 0.95 -7.37
N LYS A 87 -24.22 0.74 -8.58
CA LYS A 87 -22.83 0.31 -8.78
C LYS A 87 -21.85 1.47 -8.57
N HIS A 88 -20.82 1.22 -7.78
CA HIS A 88 -19.75 2.17 -7.50
C HIS A 88 -18.38 1.64 -7.95
N GLN A 89 -17.48 2.55 -8.32
CA GLN A 89 -16.10 2.23 -8.64
C GLN A 89 -15.16 3.29 -8.08
N TYR A 90 -13.96 2.88 -7.69
CA TYR A 90 -12.90 3.81 -7.32
C TYR A 90 -12.38 4.57 -8.55
N ASP A 91 -12.43 5.90 -8.50
CA ASP A 91 -11.84 6.79 -9.48
C ASP A 91 -10.46 7.24 -8.97
N ALA A 92 -9.40 6.71 -9.58
CA ALA A 92 -8.02 7.01 -9.20
C ALA A 92 -7.64 8.48 -9.44
N ASN A 93 -8.27 9.17 -10.40
CA ASN A 93 -7.99 10.59 -10.65
C ASN A 93 -8.63 11.46 -9.57
N ALA A 94 -9.81 11.05 -9.08
CA ALA A 94 -10.53 11.75 -8.04
C ALA A 94 -10.20 11.27 -6.62
N GLY A 95 -9.42 10.20 -6.46
CA GLY A 95 -9.09 9.59 -5.18
C GLY A 95 -10.32 9.15 -4.37
N SER A 96 -11.44 8.84 -5.03
CA SER A 96 -12.73 8.61 -4.36
C SER A 96 -13.58 7.54 -5.06
N VAL A 97 -14.46 6.90 -4.30
CA VAL A 97 -15.46 5.97 -4.84
C VAL A 97 -16.65 6.77 -5.37
N ARG A 98 -17.07 6.48 -6.61
CA ARG A 98 -18.15 7.18 -7.31
C ARG A 98 -19.11 6.20 -7.95
N ALA A 99 -20.39 6.60 -8.05
CA ALA A 99 -21.36 5.86 -8.84
C ALA A 99 -20.94 5.84 -10.32
N VAL A 100 -21.07 4.69 -10.97
CA VAL A 100 -20.73 4.50 -12.38
C VAL A 100 -21.98 4.20 -13.20
N ASP A 101 -22.11 4.78 -14.37
CA ASP A 101 -23.23 4.56 -15.28
C ASP A 101 -22.99 3.40 -16.26
N GLN A 102 -21.86 2.70 -16.11
CA GLN A 102 -21.47 1.57 -16.95
C GLN A 102 -20.86 0.44 -16.13
N HIS A 103 -21.22 -0.79 -16.48
CA HIS A 103 -20.52 -1.98 -16.03
C HIS A 103 -19.43 -2.34 -17.06
N THR A 104 -18.21 -2.59 -16.59
CA THR A 104 -17.09 -2.94 -17.46
C THR A 104 -16.70 -4.40 -17.32
N ILE A 105 -16.70 -5.13 -18.44
CA ILE A 105 -16.00 -6.40 -18.59
C ILE A 105 -14.61 -6.10 -19.14
N ARG A 106 -13.57 -6.50 -18.41
CA ARG A 106 -12.16 -6.33 -18.82
C ARG A 106 -11.62 -7.67 -19.28
N VAL A 107 -11.18 -7.73 -20.52
CA VAL A 107 -10.54 -8.92 -21.10
C VAL A 107 -9.03 -8.67 -21.16
N ARG A 108 -8.26 -9.52 -20.51
CA ARG A 108 -6.80 -9.47 -20.48
C ARG A 108 -6.22 -10.59 -21.33
N PHE A 109 -5.40 -10.22 -22.31
CA PHE A 109 -4.60 -11.16 -23.08
C PHE A 109 -3.40 -11.65 -22.26
N PRO A 110 -2.99 -12.92 -22.43
CA PRO A 110 -1.79 -13.44 -21.77
C PRO A 110 -0.56 -12.72 -22.34
N LEU A 111 0.35 -12.26 -21.47
CA LEU A 111 1.56 -11.55 -21.93
C LEU A 111 2.48 -12.45 -22.77
N GLY A 112 2.54 -13.73 -22.41
CA GLY A 112 3.18 -14.78 -23.23
C GLY A 112 2.16 -15.44 -24.15
N GLY A 113 2.59 -15.81 -25.37
CA GLY A 113 1.72 -16.52 -26.32
C GLY A 113 0.71 -15.63 -27.05
N THR A 114 0.85 -14.30 -26.97
CA THR A 114 0.07 -13.35 -27.76
C THR A 114 0.84 -12.91 -29.00
N GLN A 115 0.19 -12.99 -30.16
CA GLN A 115 0.70 -12.53 -31.45
C GLN A 115 -0.17 -11.39 -31.97
N LEU A 116 0.47 -10.36 -32.52
CA LEU A 116 -0.20 -9.18 -33.08
C LEU A 116 0.09 -9.07 -34.57
N SER A 117 -0.97 -8.78 -35.32
CA SER A 117 -0.88 -8.34 -36.71
C SER A 117 -1.64 -7.03 -36.85
N VAL A 118 -1.01 -6.04 -37.48
CA VAL A 118 -1.66 -4.76 -37.77
C VAL A 118 -1.60 -4.53 -39.27
N THR A 119 -2.75 -4.36 -39.88
CA THR A 119 -2.90 -4.12 -41.32
C THR A 119 -3.73 -2.87 -41.58
N GLU A 120 -3.65 -2.33 -42.79
CA GLU A 120 -4.56 -1.28 -43.22
C GLU A 120 -5.99 -1.83 -43.29
N ALA A 121 -6.97 -1.00 -42.89
CA ALA A 121 -8.36 -1.40 -42.98
C ALA A 121 -8.78 -1.50 -44.46
N PRO A 122 -9.32 -2.65 -44.91
CA PRO A 122 -9.75 -2.80 -46.29
C PRO A 122 -10.91 -1.84 -46.59
N LYS A 123 -11.02 -1.39 -47.83
CA LYS A 123 -12.04 -0.41 -48.25
C LYS A 123 -13.46 -0.85 -47.87
N SER A 124 -13.78 -2.13 -48.04
CA SER A 124 -15.08 -2.71 -47.64
C SER A 124 -15.39 -2.54 -46.15
N LEU A 125 -14.38 -2.55 -45.29
CA LEU A 125 -14.54 -2.27 -43.86
C LEU A 125 -14.63 -0.78 -43.58
N VAL A 126 -13.84 0.05 -44.28
CA VAL A 126 -13.87 1.51 -44.14
C VAL A 126 -15.25 2.07 -44.50
N ASP A 127 -15.85 1.53 -45.56
CA ASP A 127 -17.16 1.96 -46.08
C ASP A 127 -18.32 1.66 -45.10
N ARG A 128 -18.14 0.74 -44.14
CA ARG A 128 -19.10 0.49 -43.05
C ARG A 128 -19.18 1.63 -42.03
N PHE A 129 -18.24 2.57 -42.04
CA PHE A 129 -18.20 3.72 -41.12
C PHE A 129 -18.02 5.02 -41.93
N PRO A 130 -19.05 5.45 -42.67
CA PRO A 130 -18.95 6.56 -43.63
C PRO A 130 -18.69 7.92 -42.96
N ASP A 131 -19.18 8.12 -41.73
CA ASP A 131 -19.16 9.39 -41.01
C ASP A 131 -17.82 9.71 -40.33
N VAL A 132 -16.90 8.74 -40.28
CA VAL A 132 -15.60 8.93 -39.64
C VAL A 132 -14.66 9.67 -40.60
N LYS A 133 -14.36 10.94 -40.25
CA LYS A 133 -13.61 11.91 -41.06
C LYS A 133 -12.23 11.46 -41.54
N SER A 134 -11.55 10.57 -40.81
CA SER A 134 -10.19 10.12 -41.11
C SER A 134 -10.15 8.77 -41.82
N LYS A 135 -10.74 8.70 -43.03
CA LYS A 135 -10.87 7.44 -43.79
C LYS A 135 -9.50 6.78 -44.08
N ASP A 136 -8.48 7.58 -44.35
CA ASP A 136 -7.12 7.11 -44.73
C ASP A 136 -6.23 6.76 -43.51
N LYS A 137 -6.77 6.82 -42.29
CA LYS A 137 -6.03 6.56 -41.05
C LYS A 137 -6.73 5.48 -40.24
N ARG A 138 -7.00 4.34 -40.87
CA ARG A 138 -7.66 3.21 -40.19
C ARG A 138 -6.83 1.95 -40.32
N SER A 139 -6.73 1.23 -39.22
CA SER A 139 -5.99 -0.02 -39.14
C SER A 139 -6.82 -1.08 -38.43
N VAL A 140 -6.60 -2.32 -38.85
CA VAL A 140 -7.15 -3.51 -38.18
C VAL A 140 -6.03 -4.11 -37.36
N LEU A 141 -6.25 -4.20 -36.05
CA LEU A 141 -5.41 -4.97 -35.15
C LEU A 141 -6.05 -6.35 -34.96
N THR A 142 -5.31 -7.40 -35.28
CA THR A 142 -5.66 -8.78 -34.97
C THR A 142 -4.78 -9.28 -33.84
N VAL A 143 -5.39 -9.81 -32.79
CA VAL A 143 -4.73 -10.39 -31.62
C VAL A 143 -5.04 -11.86 -31.58
N SER A 144 -4.03 -12.70 -31.74
CA SER A 144 -4.14 -14.16 -31.62
C SER A 144 -3.48 -14.60 -30.31
N VAL A 145 -4.16 -15.43 -29.53
CA VAL A 145 -3.67 -15.93 -28.24
C VAL A 145 -3.57 -17.44 -28.25
N SER A 146 -2.46 -17.97 -27.74
CA SER A 146 -2.24 -19.43 -27.59
C SER A 146 -2.57 -19.96 -26.20
N ALA A 147 -2.83 -19.06 -25.24
CA ALA A 147 -3.23 -19.40 -23.88
C ALA A 147 -4.59 -18.76 -23.55
N PRO A 148 -5.34 -19.29 -22.57
CA PRO A 148 -6.61 -18.71 -22.15
C PRO A 148 -6.48 -17.24 -21.74
N ILE A 149 -7.43 -16.42 -22.18
CA ILE A 149 -7.57 -15.03 -21.71
C ILE A 149 -8.12 -15.01 -20.28
N SER A 150 -7.87 -13.92 -19.56
CA SER A 150 -8.55 -13.66 -18.28
C SER A 150 -9.68 -12.67 -18.48
N VAL A 151 -10.87 -13.00 -18.01
CA VAL A 151 -12.06 -12.13 -18.08
C VAL A 151 -12.42 -11.67 -16.67
N PHE A 152 -12.49 -10.37 -16.47
CA PHE A 152 -12.85 -9.75 -15.19
C PHE A 152 -14.17 -9.01 -15.32
N GLY A 153 -15.00 -9.08 -14.28
CA GLY A 153 -16.31 -8.45 -14.23
C GLY A 153 -17.43 -9.27 -14.86
N PHE A 154 -17.14 -10.40 -15.52
CA PHE A 154 -18.17 -11.32 -16.01
C PHE A 154 -18.80 -12.13 -14.86
N GLY A 155 -20.09 -12.46 -14.98
CA GLY A 155 -20.82 -13.27 -13.99
C GLY A 155 -21.25 -12.54 -12.73
N VAL A 156 -21.08 -11.21 -12.68
CA VAL A 156 -21.64 -10.38 -11.61
C VAL A 156 -23.12 -10.12 -11.87
N PRO A 157 -23.97 -10.00 -10.82
CA PRO A 157 -25.35 -9.56 -10.99
C PRO A 157 -25.43 -8.28 -11.83
N PHE A 158 -26.30 -8.27 -12.83
CA PHE A 158 -26.37 -7.21 -13.83
C PHE A 158 -27.82 -6.83 -14.16
N GLN A 159 -28.06 -5.52 -14.17
CA GLN A 159 -29.30 -4.90 -14.61
C GLN A 159 -28.98 -3.62 -15.40
N SER A 160 -29.69 -3.46 -16.51
CA SER A 160 -29.65 -2.32 -17.42
C SER A 160 -31.07 -1.80 -17.65
N PRO A 161 -31.27 -0.50 -17.93
CA PRO A 161 -32.55 0.01 -18.43
C PRO A 161 -32.88 -0.53 -19.84
N ASP A 162 -31.91 -1.12 -20.55
CA ASP A 162 -32.10 -1.66 -21.89
C ASP A 162 -32.35 -3.18 -21.84
N ALA A 163 -33.56 -3.60 -22.21
CA ALA A 163 -33.98 -4.98 -22.19
C ALA A 163 -33.13 -5.90 -23.09
N GLU A 164 -32.62 -5.39 -24.21
CA GLU A 164 -31.76 -6.17 -25.11
C GLU A 164 -30.40 -6.41 -24.47
N VAL A 165 -29.84 -5.39 -23.81
CA VAL A 165 -28.58 -5.53 -23.07
C VAL A 165 -28.73 -6.51 -21.90
N ASN A 166 -29.85 -6.47 -21.20
CA ASN A 166 -30.16 -7.48 -20.17
C ASN A 166 -30.16 -8.89 -20.75
N ALA A 167 -30.83 -9.10 -21.90
CA ALA A 167 -30.90 -10.41 -22.54
C ALA A 167 -29.52 -10.93 -22.98
N TRP A 168 -28.63 -10.05 -23.46
CA TRP A 168 -27.26 -10.44 -23.82
C TRP A 168 -26.43 -10.91 -22.62
N VAL A 169 -26.57 -10.26 -21.46
CA VAL A 169 -25.76 -10.54 -20.27
C VAL A 169 -26.35 -11.66 -19.42
N ASN A 170 -27.66 -11.63 -19.17
CA ASN A 170 -28.34 -12.53 -18.25
C ASN A 170 -28.82 -13.81 -18.94
N ASP A 171 -29.32 -13.71 -20.18
CA ASP A 171 -29.91 -14.83 -20.92
C ASP A 171 -28.99 -15.38 -22.02
N ASN A 172 -27.78 -14.84 -22.13
CA ASN A 172 -26.79 -15.17 -23.16
C ASN A 172 -27.34 -15.10 -24.59
N GLN A 173 -28.24 -14.16 -24.86
CA GLN A 173 -28.76 -13.92 -26.22
C GLN A 173 -27.64 -13.37 -27.13
N PRO A 174 -27.72 -13.61 -28.46
CA PRO A 174 -26.77 -13.07 -29.42
C PRO A 174 -26.73 -11.54 -29.41
N ILE A 175 -25.53 -10.95 -29.54
CA ILE A 175 -25.36 -9.50 -29.65
C ILE A 175 -25.54 -9.07 -31.11
N GLY A 176 -26.70 -8.48 -31.42
CA GLY A 176 -27.11 -8.15 -32.79
C GLY A 176 -27.11 -9.39 -33.70
N ASP A 177 -26.65 -9.23 -34.95
CA ASP A 177 -26.45 -10.35 -35.89
C ASP A 177 -25.17 -11.17 -35.58
N GLY A 178 -24.60 -10.99 -34.40
CA GLY A 178 -23.32 -11.53 -33.97
C GLY A 178 -23.41 -12.86 -33.24
N THR A 179 -22.43 -13.06 -32.35
CA THR A 179 -22.35 -14.21 -31.46
C THR A 179 -22.77 -13.79 -30.04
N ASP A 180 -23.09 -14.74 -29.17
CA ASP A 180 -23.34 -14.46 -27.76
C ASP A 180 -22.05 -14.10 -27.02
N LEU A 181 -22.21 -13.43 -25.87
CA LEU A 181 -21.08 -12.92 -25.08
C LEU A 181 -20.12 -14.03 -24.64
N GLN A 182 -20.63 -15.20 -24.24
CA GLN A 182 -19.78 -16.30 -23.81
C GLN A 182 -18.97 -16.89 -24.95
N THR A 183 -19.59 -17.12 -26.12
CA THR A 183 -18.89 -17.63 -27.30
C THR A 183 -17.85 -16.63 -27.79
N PHE A 184 -18.15 -15.33 -27.80
CA PHE A 184 -17.18 -14.28 -28.10
C PHE A 184 -15.97 -14.31 -27.15
N LEU A 185 -16.20 -14.38 -25.85
CA LEU A 185 -15.12 -14.38 -24.84
C LEU A 185 -14.29 -15.66 -24.83
N LYS A 186 -14.73 -16.74 -25.48
CA LYS A 186 -13.98 -18.00 -25.63
C LYS A 186 -13.08 -18.03 -26.88
N GLN A 187 -13.11 -16.99 -27.70
CA GLN A 187 -12.30 -16.91 -28.92
C GLN A 187 -10.80 -16.85 -28.62
N THR A 188 -10.01 -17.34 -29.57
CA THR A 188 -8.53 -17.25 -29.55
C THR A 188 -8.00 -16.17 -30.48
N VAL A 189 -8.86 -15.56 -31.30
CA VAL A 189 -8.52 -14.50 -32.24
C VAL A 189 -9.51 -13.36 -32.07
N PHE A 190 -9.00 -12.16 -31.81
CA PHE A 190 -9.78 -10.94 -31.62
C PHE A 190 -9.39 -9.92 -32.67
N THR A 191 -10.38 -9.25 -33.27
CA THR A 191 -10.13 -8.21 -34.27
C THR A 191 -10.70 -6.86 -33.83
N PHE A 192 -9.90 -5.82 -34.04
CA PHE A 192 -10.21 -4.46 -33.63
C PHE A 192 -10.00 -3.49 -34.79
N LEU A 193 -10.94 -2.56 -34.99
CA LEU A 193 -10.72 -1.40 -35.86
C LEU A 193 -10.30 -0.19 -35.01
N LEU A 194 -9.22 0.45 -35.42
CA LEU A 194 -8.68 1.66 -34.80
C LEU A 194 -8.65 2.80 -35.82
N ASN A 195 -8.94 4.02 -35.37
CA ASN A 195 -8.84 5.25 -36.18
C ASN A 195 -7.43 5.85 -36.11
N GLU A 196 -6.41 5.01 -36.29
CA GLU A 196 -4.99 5.35 -36.33
C GLU A 196 -4.29 4.59 -37.47
N LYS A 197 -3.15 5.11 -37.95
CA LYS A 197 -2.32 4.44 -38.96
C LYS A 197 -1.65 3.20 -38.39
N VAL A 198 -1.32 2.24 -39.26
CA VAL A 198 -0.66 0.97 -38.90
C VAL A 198 0.58 1.20 -38.04
N VAL A 199 1.49 2.08 -38.47
CA VAL A 199 2.75 2.37 -37.76
C VAL A 199 2.50 2.92 -36.35
N ASP A 200 1.48 3.76 -36.18
CA ASP A 200 1.15 4.36 -34.88
C ASP A 200 0.58 3.31 -33.92
N VAL A 201 -0.29 2.42 -34.42
CA VAL A 201 -0.86 1.31 -33.65
C VAL A 201 0.22 0.32 -33.24
N GLN A 202 1.10 -0.08 -34.16
CA GLN A 202 2.22 -0.98 -33.87
C GLN A 202 3.14 -0.40 -32.79
N LYS A 203 3.47 0.89 -32.87
CA LYS A 203 4.30 1.56 -31.88
C LYS A 203 3.60 1.70 -30.53
N ARG A 204 2.28 1.90 -30.51
CA ARG A 204 1.50 2.18 -29.30
C ARG A 204 1.12 0.92 -28.53
N PHE A 205 0.77 -0.15 -29.23
CA PHE A 205 0.22 -1.38 -28.66
C PHE A 205 1.20 -2.55 -28.75
N ASP A 206 2.50 -2.30 -28.62
CA ASP A 206 3.53 -3.35 -28.54
C ASP A 206 3.67 -3.88 -27.11
N PRO A 207 3.26 -5.13 -26.82
CA PRO A 207 3.35 -5.72 -25.48
C PRO A 207 4.79 -5.86 -24.98
N LYS A 208 5.80 -5.83 -25.88
CA LYS A 208 7.22 -5.87 -25.48
C LYS A 208 7.65 -4.64 -24.68
N GLN A 209 6.87 -3.56 -24.72
CA GLN A 209 7.13 -2.36 -23.91
C GLN A 209 6.67 -2.54 -22.46
N LEU A 210 5.87 -3.57 -22.15
CA LEU A 210 5.39 -3.79 -20.80
C LEU A 210 6.51 -4.32 -19.90
N PRO A 211 6.50 -3.94 -18.61
CA PRO A 211 7.37 -4.57 -17.63
C PRO A 211 7.03 -6.06 -17.47
N GLY A 212 7.90 -6.80 -16.76
CA GLY A 212 7.54 -8.12 -16.26
C GLY A 212 6.37 -8.08 -15.29
N LEU A 213 5.87 -9.25 -14.90
CA LEU A 213 4.82 -9.36 -13.88
C LEU A 213 5.33 -8.80 -12.55
N PHE A 214 4.44 -8.13 -11.82
CA PHE A 214 4.79 -7.54 -10.53
C PHE A 214 4.80 -8.59 -9.42
N SER A 215 5.83 -8.50 -8.58
CA SER A 215 5.98 -9.23 -7.33
C SER A 215 6.53 -8.28 -6.29
N TYR A 216 6.01 -8.35 -5.07
CA TYR A 216 6.65 -7.67 -3.95
C TYR A 216 8.07 -8.24 -3.72
N PRO A 217 9.02 -7.42 -3.24
CA PRO A 217 10.40 -7.83 -2.99
C PRO A 217 10.56 -8.61 -1.66
N TYR A 218 9.49 -9.25 -1.19
CA TYR A 218 9.47 -9.97 0.07
C TYR A 218 9.30 -11.46 -0.18
N SER A 219 9.66 -12.27 0.82
CA SER A 219 9.49 -13.71 0.71
C SER A 219 8.04 -14.16 0.58
N THR A 220 7.85 -15.37 0.06
CA THR A 220 6.53 -15.99 -0.07
C THR A 220 6.01 -16.60 1.23
N ASP A 221 6.90 -16.88 2.18
CA ASP A 221 6.50 -17.29 3.52
C ASP A 221 6.37 -16.05 4.42
N GLN A 222 5.27 -16.02 5.16
CA GLN A 222 4.77 -14.88 5.91
C GLN A 222 4.74 -15.18 7.42
N SER A 223 5.42 -16.24 7.85
CA SER A 223 5.58 -16.58 9.26
C SER A 223 6.40 -15.52 10.01
N TRP A 224 6.07 -15.33 11.28
CA TRP A 224 6.72 -14.35 12.14
C TRP A 224 8.07 -14.87 12.65
N ASP A 225 9.17 -14.19 12.31
CA ASP A 225 10.50 -14.44 12.90
C ASP A 225 11.34 -13.15 13.08
N ASN A 226 11.54 -12.73 14.33
CA ASN A 226 12.24 -11.47 14.63
C ASN A 226 13.71 -11.40 14.12
N TYR A 227 14.39 -12.54 14.17
CA TYR A 227 15.80 -12.67 13.84
C TYR A 227 16.05 -13.55 12.61
N GLY A 228 14.98 -14.14 12.06
CA GLY A 228 15.07 -14.91 10.84
C GLY A 228 14.78 -14.02 9.63
N ARG A 229 14.09 -14.59 8.65
CA ARG A 229 13.95 -14.00 7.32
C ARG A 229 13.06 -12.74 7.31
N LEU A 230 11.91 -12.73 7.99
CA LEU A 230 11.05 -11.55 8.08
C LEU A 230 11.78 -10.40 8.78
N GLY A 231 12.52 -10.70 9.84
CA GLY A 231 13.44 -9.78 10.50
C GLY A 231 14.50 -9.21 9.55
N GLU A 232 15.14 -10.06 8.76
CA GLU A 232 16.13 -9.64 7.76
C GLU A 232 15.52 -8.79 6.65
N ASP A 233 14.39 -9.22 6.07
CA ASP A 233 13.63 -8.50 5.05
C ASP A 233 13.22 -7.11 5.58
N ALA A 234 12.78 -7.02 6.84
CA ALA A 234 12.43 -5.75 7.46
C ALA A 234 13.61 -4.78 7.55
N ARG A 235 14.83 -5.26 7.81
CA ARG A 235 16.03 -4.42 7.98
C ARG A 235 16.71 -4.08 6.65
N THR A 236 16.62 -4.97 5.68
CA THR A 236 17.36 -4.87 4.41
C THR A 236 16.51 -4.35 3.25
N VAL A 237 15.22 -4.70 3.20
CA VAL A 237 14.30 -4.31 2.11
C VAL A 237 13.61 -2.99 2.47
N LYS A 238 14.33 -1.89 2.26
CA LYS A 238 13.84 -0.51 2.45
C LYS A 238 13.10 0.03 1.23
N GLY A 239 12.34 -0.82 0.53
CA GLY A 239 11.65 -0.49 -0.72
C GLY A 239 10.87 0.84 -0.68
N HIS A 240 10.50 1.37 -1.85
CA HIS A 240 9.67 2.57 -1.88
C HIS A 240 8.26 2.28 -1.34
N GLN A 241 7.53 3.34 -1.00
CA GLN A 241 6.11 3.20 -0.66
C GLN A 241 5.34 2.77 -1.91
N PHE A 242 4.82 1.54 -1.89
CA PHE A 242 4.03 1.00 -2.98
C PHE A 242 2.74 1.81 -3.19
N VAL A 243 2.33 1.95 -4.46
CA VAL A 243 1.06 2.57 -4.81
C VAL A 243 -0.11 1.79 -4.21
N PRO A 244 -1.12 2.44 -3.59
CA PRO A 244 -2.31 1.78 -3.10
C PRO A 244 -2.96 0.89 -4.17
N GLN A 245 -3.20 -0.38 -3.82
CA GLN A 245 -3.84 -1.35 -4.70
C GLN A 245 -5.23 -1.70 -4.16
N PHE A 246 -6.18 -1.87 -5.08
CA PHE A 246 -7.55 -2.33 -4.77
C PHE A 246 -7.85 -3.70 -5.38
N GLU A 247 -6.89 -4.24 -6.14
CA GLU A 247 -6.96 -5.55 -6.78
C GLU A 247 -5.58 -6.20 -6.65
N HIS A 248 -5.55 -7.42 -6.15
CA HIS A 248 -4.33 -8.21 -6.05
C HIS A 248 -4.37 -9.38 -7.01
N ARG A 249 -3.21 -9.77 -7.53
CA ARG A 249 -3.09 -10.87 -8.49
C ARG A 249 -3.52 -12.21 -7.90
N ASN A 250 -3.13 -12.45 -6.66
CA ASN A 250 -3.31 -13.69 -5.92
C ASN A 250 -3.32 -13.38 -4.42
N ASP A 251 -3.70 -14.37 -3.63
CA ASP A 251 -3.79 -14.25 -2.18
C ASP A 251 -2.46 -13.89 -1.55
N LEU A 252 -1.35 -14.41 -2.08
CA LEU A 252 -0.02 -14.08 -1.58
C LEU A 252 0.28 -12.58 -1.69
N ASN A 253 0.08 -11.97 -2.86
CA ASN A 253 0.28 -10.53 -3.04
C ASN A 253 -0.63 -9.72 -2.10
N HIS A 254 -1.87 -10.17 -1.87
CA HIS A 254 -2.77 -9.52 -0.93
C HIS A 254 -2.25 -9.61 0.51
N VAL A 255 -1.90 -10.82 0.97
CA VAL A 255 -1.36 -11.05 2.31
C VAL A 255 -0.09 -10.24 2.52
N THR A 256 0.85 -10.28 1.58
CA THR A 256 2.10 -9.50 1.66
C THR A 256 1.83 -8.00 1.78
N ALA A 257 0.88 -7.45 1.01
CA ALA A 257 0.54 -6.03 1.08
C ALA A 257 -0.04 -5.61 2.44
N VAL A 258 -0.79 -6.50 3.10
CA VAL A 258 -1.44 -6.23 4.40
C VAL A 258 -0.49 -6.49 5.57
N VAL A 259 0.31 -7.55 5.51
CA VAL A 259 1.15 -8.00 6.63
C VAL A 259 2.46 -7.24 6.70
N GLN A 260 3.13 -7.04 5.57
CA GLN A 260 4.53 -6.62 5.59
C GLN A 260 4.73 -5.24 6.22
N GLY A 261 3.84 -4.28 5.93
CA GLY A 261 3.93 -2.95 6.53
C GLY A 261 3.80 -2.98 8.05
N VAL A 262 2.90 -3.81 8.58
CA VAL A 262 2.70 -3.98 10.03
C VAL A 262 3.89 -4.69 10.66
N ALA A 263 4.40 -5.74 10.02
CA ALA A 263 5.56 -6.49 10.49
C ALA A 263 6.82 -5.61 10.55
N GLN A 264 7.12 -4.87 9.47
CA GLN A 264 8.27 -3.95 9.44
C GLN A 264 8.15 -2.88 10.51
N ASP A 265 6.97 -2.28 10.68
CA ASP A 265 6.72 -1.24 11.68
C ASP A 265 6.88 -1.74 13.13
N ALA A 266 6.50 -2.98 13.40
CA ALA A 266 6.68 -3.64 14.70
C ALA A 266 8.15 -4.02 14.95
N LEU A 267 8.82 -4.61 13.96
CA LEU A 267 10.22 -5.02 14.06
C LEU A 267 11.16 -3.81 14.20
N TRP A 268 10.93 -2.73 13.45
CA TRP A 268 11.67 -1.49 13.61
C TRP A 268 11.45 -0.85 14.99
N LEU A 269 10.23 -0.95 15.54
CA LEU A 269 9.97 -0.47 16.89
C LEU A 269 10.72 -1.32 17.93
N GLN A 270 10.77 -2.65 17.73
CA GLN A 270 11.54 -3.54 18.59
C GLN A 270 13.03 -3.23 18.53
N ASP A 271 13.63 -3.13 17.34
CA ASP A 271 15.04 -2.78 17.17
C ASP A 271 15.37 -1.45 17.87
N ARG A 272 14.50 -0.44 17.73
CA ARG A 272 14.65 0.83 18.46
C ARG A 272 14.48 0.68 19.97
N SER A 273 13.60 -0.20 20.43
CA SER A 273 13.46 -0.49 21.86
C SER A 273 14.73 -1.12 22.43
N GLU A 274 15.36 -2.04 21.69
CA GLU A 274 16.63 -2.66 22.07
C GLU A 274 17.76 -1.62 22.09
N GLU A 275 17.86 -0.75 21.09
CA GLU A 275 18.82 0.36 21.08
C GLU A 275 18.62 1.31 22.27
N ILE A 276 17.37 1.71 22.56
CA ILE A 276 17.02 2.61 23.67
C ILE A 276 17.36 1.96 25.02
N TYR A 277 17.19 0.65 25.17
CA TYR A 277 17.47 -0.08 26.40
C TYR A 277 18.93 0.05 26.86
N PHE A 278 19.88 0.19 25.93
CA PHE A 278 21.30 0.35 26.27
C PHE A 278 21.67 1.76 26.73
N TYR A 279 20.78 2.75 26.59
CA TYR A 279 21.05 4.08 27.12
C TYR A 279 20.95 4.09 28.65
N ARG A 280 22.06 4.46 29.28
CA ARG A 280 22.14 4.68 30.73
C ARG A 280 22.01 6.16 31.01
N PHE A 281 21.11 6.52 31.93
CA PHE A 281 20.95 7.89 32.38
C PHE A 281 21.15 7.96 33.90
N PRO A 282 21.89 8.95 34.40
CA PRO A 282 21.90 9.24 35.82
C PRO A 282 20.48 9.64 36.24
N GLY A 283 20.04 9.27 37.42
CA GLY A 283 18.73 9.66 37.95
C GLY A 283 18.80 9.85 39.45
N TYR A 284 17.85 10.59 40.00
CA TYR A 284 17.73 10.76 41.45
C TYR A 284 16.29 10.72 41.90
N PHE A 285 16.12 10.34 43.16
CA PHE A 285 14.81 10.16 43.77
C PHE A 285 14.40 11.41 44.55
N VAL A 286 13.11 11.69 44.52
CA VAL A 286 12.46 12.71 45.32
C VAL A 286 11.38 12.03 46.16
N THR A 287 11.45 12.23 47.48
CA THR A 287 10.48 11.68 48.42
C THR A 287 9.16 12.41 48.28
N ASN A 288 8.08 11.68 48.05
CA ASN A 288 6.72 12.21 47.99
C ASN A 288 5.95 11.71 49.23
N PRO A 289 5.02 12.48 49.83
CA PRO A 289 4.24 11.99 50.97
C PRO A 289 3.51 10.69 50.63
N GLY A 290 3.85 9.59 51.31
CA GLY A 290 3.32 8.24 51.05
C GLY A 290 4.41 7.19 50.75
N ARG A 291 4.02 6.03 50.17
CA ARG A 291 4.94 4.95 49.75
C ARG A 291 5.39 5.04 48.28
N SER A 292 4.93 6.05 47.54
CA SER A 292 5.33 6.28 46.16
C SER A 292 6.50 7.26 46.11
N MET A 293 7.55 6.97 45.35
CA MET A 293 8.66 7.89 45.12
C MET A 293 8.56 8.49 43.73
N LEU A 294 9.16 9.66 43.54
CA LEU A 294 9.37 10.25 42.22
C LEU A 294 10.81 9.99 41.79
N LEU A 295 11.01 9.64 40.53
CA LEU A 295 12.33 9.54 39.89
C LEU A 295 12.41 10.60 38.81
N VAL A 296 13.46 11.42 38.88
CA VAL A 296 13.78 12.44 37.87
C VAL A 296 14.99 11.95 37.08
N VAL A 297 14.80 11.81 35.76
CA VAL A 297 15.84 11.40 34.81
C VAL A 297 16.08 12.53 33.79
N PRO A 298 17.27 13.15 33.77
CA PRO A 298 17.64 14.21 32.85
C PRO A 298 17.97 13.62 31.47
N LEU A 299 16.95 13.23 30.71
CA LEU A 299 17.15 12.81 29.32
C LEU A 299 17.70 13.97 28.49
N THR A 300 18.65 13.67 27.60
CA THR A 300 19.25 14.71 26.75
C THR A 300 18.28 15.13 25.63
N GLN A 301 18.40 16.38 25.18
CA GLN A 301 17.65 16.86 24.01
C GLN A 301 17.95 16.01 22.77
N THR A 302 19.21 15.61 22.59
CA THR A 302 19.65 14.73 21.50
C THR A 302 18.91 13.39 21.55
N PHE A 303 18.91 12.72 22.72
CA PHE A 303 18.19 11.45 22.90
C PHE A 303 16.71 11.57 22.55
N ARG A 304 16.04 12.62 23.04
CA ARG A 304 14.61 12.86 22.79
C ARG A 304 14.32 13.10 21.30
N LYS A 305 15.18 13.84 20.60
CA LYS A 305 15.02 14.11 19.16
C LYS A 305 15.27 12.87 18.32
N ASP A 306 16.37 12.16 18.57
CA ASP A 306 16.76 10.99 17.78
C ASP A 306 15.77 9.84 17.93
N ASN A 307 15.14 9.72 19.11
CA ASN A 307 14.20 8.66 19.43
C ASN A 307 12.72 9.10 19.45
N GLN A 308 12.39 10.32 19.01
CA GLN A 308 11.05 10.91 19.22
C GLN A 308 9.90 10.01 18.78
N THR A 309 9.99 9.45 17.57
CA THR A 309 8.94 8.60 16.98
C THR A 309 8.77 7.29 17.73
N ALA A 310 9.89 6.61 18.04
CA ALA A 310 9.89 5.34 18.77
C ALA A 310 9.42 5.56 20.22
N TRP A 311 9.97 6.57 20.90
CA TRP A 311 9.62 6.94 22.26
C TRP A 311 8.11 7.17 22.42
N ARG A 312 7.49 7.97 21.53
CA ARG A 312 6.04 8.23 21.56
C ARG A 312 5.21 6.93 21.48
N ARG A 313 5.67 5.94 20.71
CA ARG A 313 4.97 4.66 20.55
C ARG A 313 5.20 3.74 21.75
N LEU A 314 6.44 3.63 22.21
CA LEU A 314 6.85 2.79 23.33
C LEU A 314 6.24 3.25 24.67
N THR A 315 6.06 4.57 24.85
CA THR A 315 5.54 5.13 26.12
C THR A 315 4.06 5.47 26.08
N LYS A 316 3.30 4.97 25.09
CA LYS A 316 1.90 5.35 24.87
C LYS A 316 1.00 5.06 26.08
N ASP A 317 1.26 3.96 26.77
CA ASP A 317 0.46 3.56 27.95
C ASP A 317 0.97 4.20 29.24
N GLY A 318 2.04 4.99 29.17
CA GLY A 318 2.64 5.71 30.31
C GLY A 318 3.29 4.79 31.35
N LEU A 319 3.48 3.51 31.06
CA LEU A 319 4.08 2.53 31.97
C LEU A 319 5.48 2.14 31.48
N LEU A 320 6.43 2.05 32.40
CA LEU A 320 7.82 1.68 32.15
C LEU A 320 8.33 0.75 33.27
N LYS A 321 9.41 0.04 32.98
CA LYS A 321 10.24 -0.60 34.00
C LYS A 321 11.51 0.21 34.18
N VAL A 322 11.79 0.59 35.42
CA VAL A 322 13.06 1.22 35.80
C VAL A 322 14.01 0.11 36.22
N VAL A 323 15.15 0.03 35.55
CA VAL A 323 16.25 -0.88 35.90
C VAL A 323 17.32 -0.03 36.57
N LEU A 324 17.57 -0.27 37.85
CA LEU A 324 18.67 0.34 38.58
C LEU A 324 19.88 -0.59 38.49
N LEU A 325 21.01 -0.02 38.11
CA LEU A 325 22.29 -0.71 37.98
C LEU A 325 23.10 -0.49 39.26
N ASP A 326 23.98 -1.43 39.57
CA ASP A 326 24.91 -1.27 40.69
C ASP A 326 25.87 -0.09 40.41
N TRP A 327 26.21 0.64 41.47
CA TRP A 327 27.14 1.76 41.38
C TRP A 327 28.59 1.29 41.24
N GLU A 328 28.93 0.16 41.86
CA GLU A 328 30.26 -0.46 41.84
C GLU A 328 30.46 -1.34 40.60
N ASP A 329 29.39 -2.00 40.12
CA ASP A 329 29.37 -2.74 38.85
C ASP A 329 28.22 -2.27 37.93
N PRO A 330 28.47 -1.34 36.99
CA PRO A 330 27.45 -0.82 36.08
C PRO A 330 26.86 -1.84 35.10
N GLU A 331 27.40 -3.07 35.03
CA GLU A 331 26.81 -4.17 34.26
C GLU A 331 25.85 -5.03 35.10
N GLU A 332 25.93 -4.95 36.43
CA GLU A 332 25.06 -5.70 37.34
C GLU A 332 23.73 -4.96 37.57
N ILE A 333 22.64 -5.69 37.43
CA ILE A 333 21.30 -5.16 37.72
C ILE A 333 21.05 -5.28 39.21
N HIS A 334 21.01 -4.14 39.90
CA HIS A 334 20.68 -4.08 41.32
C HIS A 334 19.19 -4.39 41.56
N CYS A 335 18.27 -3.71 40.87
CA CYS A 335 16.84 -3.99 40.98
C CYS A 335 15.99 -3.49 39.80
N LYS A 336 14.75 -3.97 39.71
CA LYS A 336 13.76 -3.58 38.69
C LYS A 336 12.46 -3.13 39.35
N TRP A 337 11.98 -1.94 39.04
CA TRP A 337 10.75 -1.37 39.60
C TRP A 337 9.75 -0.99 38.52
N ASP A 338 8.46 -1.10 38.85
CA ASP A 338 7.40 -0.59 38.00
C ASP A 338 7.31 0.93 38.15
N ALA A 339 7.17 1.61 37.01
CA ALA A 339 7.15 3.06 36.93
C ALA A 339 6.00 3.55 36.05
N ARG A 340 5.44 4.69 36.43
CA ARG A 340 4.43 5.40 35.65
C ARG A 340 4.90 6.82 35.34
N ILE A 341 4.92 7.17 34.06
CA ILE A 341 5.29 8.50 33.58
C ILE A 341 4.31 9.55 34.13
N VAL A 342 4.87 10.66 34.60
CA VAL A 342 4.13 11.85 35.02
C VAL A 342 4.05 12.81 33.83
N GLU A 343 2.86 12.97 33.27
CA GLU A 343 2.66 13.84 32.08
C GLU A 343 2.78 15.34 32.42
N ASN A 344 2.37 15.74 33.63
CA ASN A 344 2.41 17.13 34.07
C ASN A 344 3.13 17.25 35.43
N PRO A 345 4.47 17.24 35.45
CA PRO A 345 5.23 17.27 36.70
C PRO A 345 5.15 18.63 37.43
N GLY A 346 4.93 19.74 36.72
CA GLY A 346 4.92 21.09 37.29
C GLY A 346 3.82 21.34 38.32
N GLY A 347 2.78 20.48 38.37
CA GLY A 347 1.70 20.56 39.36
C GLY A 347 1.97 19.80 40.66
N LEU A 348 3.08 19.07 40.79
CA LEU A 348 3.34 18.22 41.94
C LEU A 348 4.07 18.99 43.07
N PRO A 349 3.49 19.08 44.29
CA PRO A 349 4.12 19.79 45.40
C PRO A 349 5.50 19.25 45.77
N ALA A 350 5.72 17.94 45.63
CA ALA A 350 7.01 17.30 45.92
C ALA A 350 8.14 17.73 44.98
N LEU A 351 7.83 18.28 43.79
CA LEU A 351 8.82 18.77 42.84
C LEU A 351 9.07 20.28 42.94
N LYS A 352 8.50 20.97 43.94
CA LYS A 352 8.65 22.43 44.10
C LYS A 352 10.12 22.87 44.16
N ASP A 353 10.94 22.13 44.91
CA ASP A 353 12.38 22.39 45.05
C ASP A 353 13.23 21.61 44.02
N HIS A 354 12.55 20.88 43.13
CA HIS A 354 13.12 20.08 42.04
C HIS A 354 12.51 20.45 40.68
N PRO A 355 12.65 21.72 40.21
CA PRO A 355 12.12 22.12 38.92
C PRO A 355 12.72 21.28 37.79
N THR A 356 11.86 20.85 36.87
CA THR A 356 12.22 19.91 35.79
C THR A 356 12.28 20.60 34.43
N ASP A 357 13.25 20.22 33.61
CA ASP A 357 13.38 20.74 32.25
C ASP A 357 12.48 20.00 31.24
N PRO A 358 12.13 20.58 30.07
CA PRO A 358 11.16 20.01 29.13
C PRO A 358 11.48 18.60 28.60
N PHE A 359 12.75 18.20 28.63
CA PHE A 359 13.19 16.90 28.12
C PHE A 359 13.29 15.83 29.20
N GLU A 360 13.24 16.22 30.48
CA GLU A 360 13.38 15.28 31.58
C GLU A 360 12.19 14.31 31.64
N LEU A 361 12.45 13.14 32.19
CA LEU A 361 11.45 12.14 32.45
C LEU A 361 11.22 12.09 33.95
N VAL A 362 9.96 12.33 34.34
CA VAL A 362 9.50 12.21 35.71
C VAL A 362 8.60 10.99 35.79
N MET A 363 8.84 10.13 36.77
CA MET A 363 8.04 8.92 36.97
C MET A 363 7.67 8.75 38.44
N PHE A 364 6.44 8.30 38.69
CA PHE A 364 6.13 7.62 39.94
C PHE A 364 6.75 6.23 39.89
N VAL A 365 7.47 5.87 40.94
CA VAL A 365 8.12 4.57 41.06
C VAL A 365 7.61 3.88 42.32
N ARG A 366 7.30 2.59 42.17
CA ARG A 366 6.92 1.74 43.29
C ARG A 366 8.00 0.68 43.45
N PRO A 367 8.76 0.70 44.57
CA PRO A 367 9.62 -0.42 44.90
C PRO A 367 8.78 -1.69 44.98
N ILE A 368 9.24 -2.74 44.32
CA ILE A 368 8.65 -4.07 44.47
C ILE A 368 9.28 -4.66 45.72
N PRO A 369 8.53 -4.92 46.81
CA PRO A 369 9.06 -5.62 47.97
C PRO A 369 9.55 -6.99 47.52
N SER A 370 10.77 -7.36 47.86
CA SER A 370 11.25 -8.73 47.62
C SER A 370 10.71 -9.64 48.73
N ASP A 371 10.15 -10.80 48.36
CA ASP A 371 9.60 -11.79 49.30
C ASP A 371 10.68 -12.55 50.10
N LYS A 372 11.97 -12.23 49.88
CA LYS A 372 13.09 -12.80 50.62
C LYS A 372 13.24 -12.10 51.98
N GLU A 373 13.38 -12.88 53.06
CA GLU A 373 13.58 -12.35 54.42
C GLU A 373 14.82 -11.44 54.56
N ASP A 374 15.84 -11.62 53.70
CA ASP A 374 17.07 -10.81 53.69
C ASP A 374 17.07 -9.70 52.61
N ALA A 375 15.90 -9.34 52.06
CA ALA A 375 15.81 -8.28 51.07
C ALA A 375 16.28 -6.94 51.65
N GLU A 376 17.29 -6.34 51.04
CA GLU A 376 17.76 -5.02 51.43
C GLU A 376 16.64 -3.98 51.27
N ASP A 377 16.52 -3.08 52.25
CA ASP A 377 15.51 -2.02 52.23
C ASP A 377 15.68 -1.19 50.94
N PRO A 378 14.66 -1.09 50.08
CA PRO A 378 14.71 -0.32 48.85
C PRO A 378 15.17 1.13 49.03
N LEU A 379 14.96 1.70 50.23
CA LEU A 379 15.35 3.06 50.58
C LEU A 379 16.86 3.22 50.83
N LYS A 380 17.62 2.14 51.01
CA LYS A 380 19.09 2.21 51.15
C LYS A 380 19.82 2.36 49.81
N ILE A 381 19.15 2.03 48.72
CA ILE A 381 19.70 1.99 47.36
C ILE A 381 19.51 3.34 46.65
N ILE A 382 18.60 4.18 47.12
CA ILE A 382 18.22 5.43 46.46
C ILE A 382 19.12 6.60 46.88
N LYS A 383 19.56 7.38 45.89
CA LYS A 383 20.14 8.72 46.13
C LYS A 383 19.02 9.78 46.07
N THR A 384 18.89 10.54 47.15
CA THR A 384 17.99 11.69 47.25
C THR A 384 18.81 12.96 47.47
N PHE A 385 18.22 14.13 47.18
CA PHE A 385 18.86 15.42 47.34
C PHE A 385 17.85 16.42 47.89
N ASP A 386 18.31 17.41 48.65
CA ASP A 386 17.44 18.45 49.23
C ASP A 386 16.83 19.36 48.16
N ASP A 387 17.55 19.60 47.05
CA ASP A 387 17.10 20.45 45.95
C ASP A 387 17.77 20.07 44.61
N ARG A 388 17.26 20.65 43.51
CA ARG A 388 17.83 20.48 42.15
C ARG A 388 19.30 20.91 42.06
N SER A 389 19.72 21.93 42.81
CA SER A 389 21.10 22.44 42.76
C SER A 389 22.09 21.43 43.35
N ALA A 390 21.71 20.73 44.43
CA ALA A 390 22.47 19.67 45.06
C ALA A 390 22.62 18.47 44.11
N ALA A 391 21.53 18.04 43.46
CA ALA A 391 21.55 16.98 42.46
C ALA A 391 22.49 17.33 41.28
N ASN A 392 22.41 18.56 40.76
CA ASN A 392 23.28 19.03 39.67
C ASN A 392 24.76 19.09 40.05
N ARG A 393 25.07 19.52 41.29
CA ARG A 393 26.45 19.51 41.81
C ARG A 393 27.01 18.09 41.93
N ALA A 394 26.20 17.13 42.36
CA ALA A 394 26.60 15.72 42.43
C ALA A 394 26.89 15.17 41.02
N LEU A 395 25.97 15.37 40.08
CA LEU A 395 26.16 14.94 38.68
C LEU A 395 27.41 15.55 38.03
N ALA A 396 27.72 16.82 38.33
CA ALA A 396 28.90 17.50 37.79
C ALA A 396 30.23 17.00 38.40
N LYS A 397 30.20 16.45 39.63
CA LYS A 397 31.37 15.82 40.25
C LYS A 397 31.64 14.44 39.64
N ASP A 398 30.59 13.66 39.41
CA ASP A 398 30.71 12.32 38.81
C ASP A 398 31.25 12.37 37.37
N LYS A 399 30.89 13.39 36.57
CA LYS A 399 31.43 13.56 35.20
C LYS A 399 32.93 13.92 35.14
N LYS A 400 33.56 14.22 36.27
CA LYS A 400 34.99 14.60 36.35
C LYS A 400 35.89 13.46 36.84
N GLN A 401 35.29 12.36 37.30
CA GLN A 401 35.96 11.09 37.57
C GLN A 401 35.85 10.23 36.31
#